data_AF-A0A452ZZ33-F1
#
_entry.id   AF-A0A452ZZ33-F1
#
_cell.length_a   1.000
_cell.length_b   1.000
_cell.length_c   1.000
_cell.angle_alpha   90.00
_cell.angle_beta   90.00
_cell.angle_gamma   90.00
#
_symmetry.space_group_name_H-M   'P 1'
#
loop_
_entity.id
_entity.type
_entity.pdbx_description
1 polymer ?
#
loop_
_entity_poly.entity_id
_entity_poly.type
_entity_poly.pdbx_seq_one_letter_code
_entity_poly.pdbx_strand_id
1 'polypeptide(L)' 'MSEAVGTPESGGAKEQERFLPIANIGRIMRRGVPENGKIAKDAKESIQECVSEFISFITSES' A
#
# COMPACT_ATOMS: atom_id res chain seq x y z
N MET A 1 37.32 5.65 -14.42
CA MET A 1 36.95 5.85 -12.99
C MET A 1 36.37 7.24 -12.88
N SER A 2 35.05 7.37 -12.83
CA SER A 2 34.35 8.61 -12.45
C SER A 2 33.04 8.23 -11.77
N GLU A 3 33.15 8.16 -10.45
CA GLU A 3 32.22 8.65 -9.43
C GLU A 3 30.74 8.24 -9.53
N ALA A 4 30.37 7.31 -8.64
CA ALA A 4 29.01 7.08 -8.20
C ALA A 4 28.47 8.33 -7.48
N VAL A 5 27.52 9.02 -8.09
CA VAL A 5 26.69 10.01 -7.40
C VAL A 5 25.51 9.30 -6.75
N GLY A 6 25.66 8.98 -5.47
CA GLY A 6 24.54 8.58 -4.63
C GLY A 6 23.54 9.73 -4.55
N THR A 7 22.30 9.49 -4.97
CA THR A 7 21.19 10.42 -4.71
C THR A 7 20.54 10.04 -3.38
N PRO A 8 20.17 11.04 -2.54
CA PRO A 8 19.65 10.78 -1.21
C PRO A 8 18.26 10.13 -1.30
N GLU A 9 18.18 8.90 -0.80
CA GLU A 9 17.04 8.28 -0.08
C GLU A 9 15.63 8.86 -0.33
N SER A 10 15.16 8.84 -1.58
CA SER A 10 13.74 8.99 -1.91
C SER A 10 13.08 7.62 -2.06
N GLY A 11 13.34 6.71 -1.12
CA GLY A 11 12.73 5.37 -1.11
C GLY A 11 11.25 5.41 -0.69
N GLY A 12 10.92 6.26 0.29
CA GLY A 12 9.58 6.32 0.87
C GLY A 12 8.51 7.01 0.02
N ALA A 13 8.89 7.96 -0.84
CA ALA A 13 7.93 8.63 -1.74
C ALA A 13 7.48 7.70 -2.88
N LYS A 14 8.44 7.00 -3.50
CA LYS A 14 8.18 6.01 -4.55
C LYS A 14 7.39 4.81 -4.02
N GLU A 15 7.64 4.43 -2.76
CA GLU A 15 6.87 3.36 -2.11
C GLU A 15 5.44 3.79 -1.76
N GLN A 16 5.18 5.08 -1.53
CA GLN A 16 3.81 5.56 -1.35
C GLN A 16 3.02 5.61 -2.67
N GLU A 17 3.68 5.82 -3.81
CA GLU A 17 3.01 5.82 -5.13
C GLU A 17 2.40 4.46 -5.51
N ARG A 18 2.97 3.36 -5.01
CA ARG A 18 2.50 1.98 -5.28
C ARG A 18 1.33 1.53 -4.40
N PHE A 19 0.96 2.32 -3.38
CA PHE A 19 -0.10 1.96 -2.44
C PHE A 19 -1.23 2.99 -2.43
N LEU A 20 -2.47 2.51 -2.30
CA LEU A 20 -3.59 3.40 -1.99
C LEU A 20 -3.43 3.95 -0.56
N PRO A 21 -3.91 5.17 -0.25
CA PRO A 21 -3.83 5.72 1.10
C PRO A 21 -4.45 4.79 2.15
N ILE A 22 -3.74 4.55 3.26
CA ILE A 22 -4.18 3.65 4.33
C ILE A 22 -5.55 4.03 4.93
N ALA A 23 -5.88 5.33 4.91
CA ALA A 23 -7.18 5.85 5.33
C ALA A 23 -8.32 5.32 4.46
N ASN A 24 -8.10 5.21 3.14
CA ASN A 24 -9.08 4.69 2.20
C ASN A 24 -9.28 3.19 2.41
N ILE A 25 -8.20 2.43 2.64
CA ILE A 25 -8.26 1.01 3.02
C ILE A 25 -9.11 0.83 4.28
N GLY A 26 -8.81 1.59 5.33
CA GLY A 26 -9.58 1.55 6.57
C GLY A 26 -11.06 1.87 6.41
N ARG A 27 -11.41 2.84 5.55
CA ARG A 27 -12.81 3.23 5.28
C ARG A 27 -13.58 2.13 4.54
N ILE A 28 -12.93 1.42 3.61
CA ILE A 28 -13.55 0.31 2.88
C ILE A 28 -13.71 -0.90 3.80
N MET A 29 -12.64 -1.30 4.49
CA MET A 29 -12.66 -2.43 5.43
C MET A 29 -13.75 -2.26 6.50
N ARG A 30 -13.99 -1.02 6.97
CA ARG A 30 -15.04 -0.72 7.95
C ARG A 30 -16.45 -1.17 7.51
N ARG A 31 -16.73 -1.22 6.21
CA ARG A 31 -18.03 -1.66 5.69
C ARG A 31 -18.30 -3.15 5.90
N GLY A 32 -17.24 -3.96 6.03
CA GLY A 32 -17.32 -5.41 6.27
C GLY A 32 -17.18 -5.82 7.74
N VAL A 33 -17.05 -4.85 8.66
CA VAL A 33 -16.82 -5.09 10.08
C VAL A 33 -18.00 -4.52 10.88
N PRO A 34 -18.45 -5.19 11.97
CA PRO A 34 -19.47 -4.63 12.85
C PRO A 34 -19.14 -3.22 13.35
N GLU A 35 -20.16 -2.44 13.70
CA GLU A 35 -20.02 -1.03 14.09
C GLU A 35 -18.98 -0.80 15.21
N ASN A 36 -18.99 -1.67 16.22
CA ASN A 36 -18.05 -1.65 17.36
C ASN A 36 -16.78 -2.49 17.14
N GLY A 37 -16.64 -3.15 15.98
CA GLY A 37 -15.49 -3.97 15.67
C GLY A 37 -14.22 -3.12 15.53
N LYS A 38 -13.06 -3.67 15.90
CA LYS A 38 -11.76 -2.99 15.75
C LYS A 38 -11.03 -3.57 14.55
N ILE A 39 -10.34 -2.71 13.81
CA ILE A 39 -9.45 -3.11 12.72
C ILE A 39 -8.03 -2.77 13.18
N ALA A 40 -7.20 -3.81 13.34
CA ALA A 40 -5.80 -3.65 13.71
C ALA A 40 -5.04 -2.83 12.65
N LYS A 41 -3.96 -2.16 13.06
CA LYS A 41 -3.10 -1.43 12.14
C LYS A 41 -2.51 -2.37 11.08
N ASP A 42 -1.93 -3.48 11.54
CA ASP A 42 -1.30 -4.50 10.70
C ASP A 42 -2.28 -5.09 9.69
N ALA A 43 -3.55 -5.28 10.07
CA ALA A 43 -4.58 -5.74 9.14
C ALA A 43 -4.84 -4.75 8.00
N LYS A 44 -4.72 -3.44 8.23
CA LYS A 44 -4.84 -2.44 7.16
C LYS A 44 -3.61 -2.44 6.27
N GLU A 45 -2.42 -2.62 6.84
CA GLU A 45 -1.15 -2.70 6.10
C GLU A 45 -1.14 -3.95 5.21
N SER A 46 -1.52 -5.13 5.74
CA SER A 46 -1.62 -6.35 4.92
C SER A 46 -2.63 -6.22 3.79
N ILE A 47 -3.80 -5.63 4.03
CA ILE A 47 -4.79 -5.42 2.95
C ILE A 47 -4.32 -4.37 1.94
N GLN A 48 -3.55 -3.37 2.37
CA GLN A 48 -2.93 -2.40 1.47
C GLN A 48 -1.93 -3.08 0.53
N GLU A 49 -1.13 -4.03 1.03
CA GLU A 49 -0.23 -4.83 0.21
C GLU A 49 -1.00 -5.75 -0.74
N CYS A 50 -1.99 -6.50 -0.22
CA CYS A 50 -2.80 -7.42 -1.02
C CYS A 50 -3.57 -6.72 -2.14
N VAL A 51 -4.11 -5.52 -1.92
CA VAL A 51 -4.85 -4.81 -2.97
C VAL A 51 -3.93 -4.29 -4.07
N SER A 52 -2.71 -3.86 -3.71
CA SER A 52 -1.72 -3.45 -4.71
C SER A 52 -1.23 -4.64 -5.52
N GLU A 53 -1.04 -5.80 -4.90
CA GLU A 53 -0.75 -7.05 -5.60
C GLU A 53 -1.92 -7.46 -6.51
N PHE A 54 -3.15 -7.38 -6.01
CA PHE A 54 -4.34 -7.71 -6.79
C PHE A 54 -4.50 -6.81 -8.01
N ILE A 55 -4.30 -5.49 -7.88
CA ILE A 55 -4.31 -4.57 -9.01
C ILE A 55 -3.21 -4.97 -10.00
N SER A 56 -1.99 -5.19 -9.51
CA SER A 56 -0.86 -5.60 -10.34
C SER A 56 -1.15 -6.89 -11.09
N PHE A 57 -1.77 -7.88 -10.44
CA PHE A 57 -2.19 -9.14 -11.05
C PHE A 57 -3.21 -8.92 -12.17
N ILE A 58 -4.26 -8.13 -11.93
CA ILE A 58 -5.30 -7.84 -12.92
C ILE A 58 -4.77 -7.02 -14.10
N THR A 59 -3.82 -6.10 -13.84
CA THR A 59 -3.24 -5.23 -14.87
C THR A 59 -1.98 -5.80 -15.51
N SER A 60 -1.48 -6.94 -15.04
CA SER A 60 -0.38 -7.64 -15.70
C SER A 60 -0.86 -8.04 -17.10
N GLU A 61 -0.06 -7.69 -18.11
CA GLU A 61 -0.34 -7.98 -19.53
C GLU A 61 -0.71 -9.47 -19.69
N SER A 62 -1.84 -9.72 -20.36
CA SER A 62 -2.31 -11.07 -20.72
C SER A 62 -1.64 -11.56 -22.00
#